data_AF-A0A8C7MZD3-F1
#
_entry.id   AF-A0A8C7MZD3-F1
#
_cell.length_a   1.000
_cell.length_b   1.000
_cell.length_c   1.000
_cell.angle_alpha   90.00
_cell.angle_beta   90.00
_cell.angle_gamma   90.00
#
_symmetry.space_group_name_H-M   'P 1'
#
loop_
_entity.id
_entity.type
_entity.pdbx_description
1 polymer ?
#
loop_
_entity_poly.entity_id
_entity_poly.type
_entity_poly.pdbx_seq_one_letter_code
_entity_poly.pdbx_strand_id
1 'polypeptide(L)'
;MEDIDAMFTDLLGEMDILTQSLGYETDSSEISSSSSQIENNFSIGFTDLKESLNELEDHDLDALMADLGSDLTETEETLNAAKTGHVHTQQHKSGLYTPQQNVQAPIPSSSSSSSSSSLPPEPSEPLPAGEAEAQAKAAKIKLALEKLKEAKVKKLVVKVMMSDGSSKTLMVDERQTVRDVLDNLFEKTHCDCSVDWSLCETNPELQAERGFEDHEYLVEPLSAWTRDSENKILFLLRPNKYLLFKDPQIFYLWKKQKQFMNEIKECHKELLLKEHFEGPSVIVPDLEGPLYLREDRKKSWKRRYFLLRASGIYYVPKGKTKTSRDLACFLQFDKVNIYTTTDYKQKYKAPTNFCFILKHPQIQKESQYIRFLCCDDEHTLSLWVNSIRVAKYGATLYHNYQKAVRRALTTTSTLHVTSLPVSSPPTHSTGHIATVRANGHPDQDDLSEPPPDFIPPPPPGWGSVV
;
A
#
# COMPACT_ATOMS: atom_id res chain seq x y z
N MET A 1 -41.69 -15.94 31.48
CA MET A 1 -40.97 -16.86 30.57
C MET A 1 -41.52 -16.67 29.17
N GLU A 2 -42.85 -16.67 29.02
CA GLU A 2 -43.59 -16.40 27.77
C GLU A 2 -43.16 -15.11 27.02
N ASP A 3 -42.81 -14.01 27.70
CA ASP A 3 -42.33 -12.77 27.02
C ASP A 3 -41.04 -12.96 26.20
N ILE A 4 -40.19 -13.93 26.57
CA ILE A 4 -38.94 -14.19 25.84
C ILE A 4 -39.22 -14.97 24.55
N ASP A 5 -40.12 -15.95 24.62
CA ASP A 5 -40.52 -16.76 23.45
C ASP A 5 -41.29 -15.90 22.43
N ALA A 6 -42.08 -14.92 22.89
CA ALA A 6 -42.69 -13.91 22.02
C ALA A 6 -41.63 -13.07 21.28
N MET A 7 -40.61 -12.57 21.99
CA MET A 7 -39.51 -11.81 21.36
C MET A 7 -38.69 -12.63 20.35
N PHE A 8 -38.48 -13.93 20.61
CA PHE A 8 -37.82 -14.82 19.63
C PHE A 8 -38.70 -15.11 18.42
N THR A 9 -40.02 -15.21 18.61
CA THR A 9 -40.98 -15.44 17.50
C THR A 9 -41.06 -14.21 16.58
N ASP A 10 -41.11 -12.99 17.13
CA ASP A 10 -41.06 -11.76 16.33
C ASP A 10 -39.73 -11.62 15.57
N LEU A 11 -38.59 -11.93 16.21
CA LEU A 11 -37.28 -11.85 15.56
C LEU A 11 -37.12 -12.89 14.42
N LEU A 12 -37.69 -14.08 14.57
CA LEU A 12 -37.74 -15.08 13.50
C LEU A 12 -38.68 -14.65 12.36
N GLY A 13 -39.80 -14.01 12.67
CA GLY A 13 -40.71 -13.43 11.67
C GLY A 13 -40.06 -12.31 10.85
N GLU A 14 -39.34 -11.39 11.48
CA GLU A 14 -38.61 -10.33 10.77
C GLU A 14 -37.49 -10.88 9.86
N MET A 15 -36.81 -11.96 10.27
CA MET A 15 -35.79 -12.62 9.45
C MET A 15 -36.39 -13.33 8.22
N ASP A 16 -37.57 -13.94 8.35
CA ASP A 16 -38.26 -14.59 7.22
C ASP A 16 -38.79 -13.55 6.21
N ILE A 17 -39.27 -12.40 6.70
CA ILE A 17 -39.67 -11.26 5.85
C ILE A 17 -38.45 -10.69 5.08
N LEU A 18 -37.29 -10.56 5.72
CA LEU A 18 -36.05 -10.16 5.03
C LEU A 18 -35.60 -11.21 4.00
N THR A 19 -35.79 -12.50 4.28
CA THR A 19 -35.45 -13.60 3.37
C THR A 19 -36.36 -13.61 2.14
N GLN A 20 -37.67 -13.40 2.31
CA GLN A 20 -38.62 -13.27 1.21
C GLN A 20 -38.40 -11.98 0.40
N SER A 21 -37.98 -10.88 1.04
CA SER A 21 -37.62 -9.63 0.34
C SER A 21 -36.30 -9.71 -0.45
N LEU A 22 -35.48 -10.74 -0.23
CA LEU A 22 -34.25 -11.02 -0.98
C LEU A 22 -34.44 -12.10 -2.08
N GLY A 23 -35.63 -12.70 -2.16
CA GLY A 23 -35.98 -13.68 -3.19
C GLY A 23 -36.30 -13.04 -4.54
N TYR A 24 -35.27 -12.65 -5.29
CA TYR A 24 -35.42 -12.41 -6.74
C TYR A 24 -35.71 -13.74 -7.43
N GLU A 25 -36.80 -13.82 -8.21
CA GLU A 25 -37.14 -15.01 -8.98
C GLU A 25 -36.02 -15.36 -9.96
N THR A 26 -35.55 -16.60 -9.90
CA THR A 26 -34.46 -17.10 -10.74
C THR A 26 -34.98 -17.46 -12.13
N ASP A 27 -35.31 -16.43 -12.92
CA ASP A 27 -35.75 -16.63 -14.29
C ASP A 27 -34.59 -17.12 -15.17
N SER A 28 -34.84 -18.12 -16.01
CA SER A 28 -33.79 -19.05 -16.49
C SER A 28 -32.91 -18.53 -17.66
N SER A 29 -32.57 -17.24 -17.63
CA SER A 29 -31.86 -16.53 -18.71
C SER A 29 -30.48 -15.95 -18.32
N GLU A 30 -30.02 -16.09 -17.07
CA GLU A 30 -28.82 -15.39 -16.55
C GLU A 30 -27.45 -16.03 -16.86
N ILE A 31 -27.40 -17.17 -17.55
CA ILE A 31 -26.13 -17.86 -17.83
C ILE A 31 -25.22 -17.04 -18.77
N SER A 32 -25.77 -16.12 -19.56
CA SER A 32 -25.01 -15.18 -20.41
C SER A 32 -24.79 -13.78 -19.81
N SER A 33 -25.42 -13.42 -18.68
CA SER A 33 -25.27 -12.10 -18.04
C SER A 33 -24.24 -12.09 -16.92
N SER A 34 -24.06 -13.22 -16.23
CA SER A 34 -23.11 -13.35 -15.12
C SER A 34 -21.64 -13.18 -15.55
N SER A 35 -21.25 -13.68 -16.72
CA SER A 35 -19.86 -13.55 -17.21
C SER A 35 -19.42 -12.10 -17.43
N SER A 36 -20.33 -11.24 -17.89
CA SER A 36 -20.09 -9.80 -18.13
C SER A 36 -20.18 -8.95 -16.86
N GLN A 37 -20.79 -9.46 -15.78
CA GLN A 37 -20.68 -8.85 -14.44
C GLN A 37 -19.31 -9.13 -13.80
N ILE A 38 -18.77 -10.33 -14.00
CA ILE A 38 -17.46 -10.75 -13.46
C ILE A 38 -16.32 -9.95 -14.12
N GLU A 39 -16.30 -9.83 -15.45
CA GLU A 39 -15.22 -9.17 -16.20
C GLU A 39 -14.93 -7.72 -15.76
N ASN A 40 -15.96 -6.96 -15.36
CA ASN A 40 -15.81 -5.54 -15.00
C ASN A 40 -15.31 -5.29 -13.57
N ASN A 41 -15.19 -6.32 -12.72
CA ASN A 41 -14.67 -6.19 -11.35
C ASN A 41 -13.13 -6.31 -11.26
N PHE A 42 -12.45 -6.55 -12.38
CA PHE A 42 -10.99 -6.73 -12.46
C PHE A 42 -10.25 -5.48 -12.97
N SER A 43 -10.94 -4.36 -13.19
CA SER A 43 -10.35 -3.18 -13.83
C SER A 43 -10.78 -1.88 -13.15
N ILE A 44 -9.82 -0.97 -12.90
CA ILE A 44 -10.03 0.31 -12.21
C ILE A 44 -9.43 1.43 -13.06
N GLY A 45 -10.29 2.34 -13.54
CA GLY A 45 -9.91 3.48 -14.38
C GLY A 45 -9.99 3.26 -15.89
N PHE A 46 -10.69 2.21 -16.33
CA PHE A 46 -10.89 1.81 -17.73
C PHE A 46 -12.37 1.59 -18.03
N THR A 47 -12.72 1.51 -19.31
CA THR A 47 -14.07 1.17 -19.77
C THR A 47 -14.37 -0.33 -19.67
N ASP A 48 -13.36 -1.17 -19.90
CA ASP A 48 -13.44 -2.63 -19.74
C ASP A 48 -12.08 -3.28 -19.46
N LEU A 49 -12.09 -4.56 -19.06
CA LEU A 49 -10.89 -5.32 -18.72
C LEU A 49 -9.93 -5.52 -19.92
N LYS A 50 -10.47 -5.63 -21.14
CA LYS A 50 -9.67 -5.84 -22.36
C LYS A 50 -8.92 -4.57 -22.76
N GLU A 51 -9.52 -3.39 -22.62
CA GLU A 51 -8.82 -2.10 -22.72
C GLU A 51 -7.66 -2.05 -21.72
N SER A 52 -7.92 -2.41 -20.47
CA SER A 52 -6.89 -2.35 -19.42
C SER A 52 -5.72 -3.31 -19.62
N LEU A 53 -5.96 -4.52 -20.15
CA LEU A 53 -4.90 -5.47 -20.52
C LEU A 53 -4.15 -5.05 -21.80
N ASN A 54 -4.74 -4.24 -22.68
CA ASN A 54 -4.03 -3.63 -23.80
C ASN A 54 -3.05 -2.53 -23.34
N GLU A 55 -3.45 -1.71 -22.38
CA GLU A 55 -2.60 -0.66 -21.79
C GLU A 55 -1.52 -1.19 -20.83
N LEU A 56 -1.54 -2.48 -20.47
CA LEU A 56 -0.50 -3.09 -19.66
C LEU A 56 0.82 -3.24 -20.45
N GLU A 57 1.95 -2.97 -19.79
CA GLU A 57 3.30 -3.14 -20.34
C GLU A 57 3.53 -4.64 -20.67
N ASP A 58 4.16 -4.97 -21.80
CA ASP A 58 4.22 -6.36 -22.29
C ASP A 58 4.95 -7.32 -21.33
N HIS A 59 5.96 -6.81 -20.61
CA HIS A 59 6.63 -7.54 -19.53
C HIS A 59 5.67 -7.90 -18.38
N ASP A 60 4.78 -6.98 -17.99
CA ASP A 60 3.82 -7.24 -16.92
C ASP A 60 2.70 -8.19 -17.38
N LEU A 61 2.31 -8.10 -18.66
CA LEU A 61 1.38 -9.06 -19.28
C LEU A 61 2.00 -10.48 -19.34
N ASP A 62 3.29 -10.58 -19.62
CA ASP A 62 4.01 -11.86 -19.60
C ASP A 62 4.22 -12.40 -18.18
N ALA A 63 4.49 -11.53 -17.19
CA ALA A 63 4.53 -11.89 -15.79
C ALA A 63 3.16 -12.41 -15.29
N LEU A 64 2.07 -11.75 -15.67
CA LEU A 64 0.70 -12.21 -15.40
C LEU A 64 0.44 -13.59 -16.02
N MET A 65 0.86 -13.79 -17.27
CA MET A 65 0.69 -15.07 -17.98
C MET A 65 1.48 -16.23 -17.36
N ALA A 66 2.65 -15.94 -16.78
CA ALA A 66 3.46 -16.89 -16.03
C ALA A 66 2.81 -17.25 -14.68
N ASP A 67 2.38 -16.24 -13.92
CA ASP A 67 1.74 -16.37 -12.61
C ASP A 67 0.41 -17.16 -12.66
N LEU A 68 -0.44 -16.81 -13.63
CA LEU A 68 -1.65 -17.59 -13.98
C LEU A 68 -1.33 -18.94 -14.66
N GLY A 69 -0.07 -19.20 -14.99
CA GLY A 69 0.44 -20.52 -15.39
C GLY A 69 0.70 -21.39 -14.16
N SER A 70 1.45 -20.88 -13.19
CA SER A 70 1.78 -21.57 -11.95
C SER A 70 0.56 -21.90 -11.10
N ASP A 71 -0.41 -20.98 -10.96
CA ASP A 71 -1.64 -21.18 -10.17
C ASP A 71 -2.44 -22.42 -10.64
N LEU A 72 -2.47 -22.67 -11.96
CA LEU A 72 -3.13 -23.84 -12.53
C LEU A 72 -2.33 -25.13 -12.28
N THR A 73 -1.01 -25.11 -12.47
CA THR A 73 -0.16 -26.30 -12.22
C THR A 73 -0.11 -26.69 -10.75
N GLU A 74 0.00 -25.74 -9.82
CA GLU A 74 -0.08 -26.04 -8.37
C GLU A 74 -1.47 -26.59 -7.99
N THR A 75 -2.52 -26.16 -8.69
CA THR A 75 -3.88 -26.68 -8.51
C THR A 75 -4.02 -28.11 -9.03
N GLU A 76 -3.43 -28.44 -10.19
CA GLU A 76 -3.39 -29.82 -10.68
C GLU A 76 -2.57 -30.72 -9.75
N GLU A 77 -1.39 -30.27 -9.29
CA GLU A 77 -0.55 -31.03 -8.36
C GLU A 77 -1.23 -31.27 -7.01
N THR A 78 -1.89 -30.28 -6.42
CA THR A 78 -2.64 -30.46 -5.17
C THR A 78 -3.89 -31.32 -5.34
N LEU A 79 -4.62 -31.22 -6.46
CA LEU A 79 -5.75 -32.10 -6.77
C LEU A 79 -5.32 -33.55 -7.05
N ASN A 80 -4.15 -33.75 -7.66
CA ASN A 80 -3.59 -35.08 -7.90
C ASN A 80 -3.06 -35.69 -6.59
N ALA A 81 -2.36 -34.92 -5.75
CA ALA A 81 -1.92 -35.35 -4.43
C ALA A 81 -3.11 -35.74 -3.52
N ALA A 82 -4.23 -35.02 -3.60
CA ALA A 82 -5.47 -35.36 -2.87
C ALA A 82 -6.17 -36.63 -3.40
N LYS A 83 -5.90 -37.05 -4.65
CA LYS A 83 -6.46 -38.29 -5.24
C LYS A 83 -5.58 -39.51 -4.97
N THR A 84 -4.26 -39.36 -4.84
CA THR A 84 -3.34 -40.45 -4.48
C THR A 84 -3.01 -40.45 -2.99
N GLY A 85 -3.97 -40.88 -2.17
CA GLY A 85 -3.71 -41.20 -0.76
C GLY A 85 -2.83 -42.44 -0.62
N HIS A 86 -1.50 -42.28 -0.65
CA HIS A 86 -0.58 -43.32 -0.18
C HIS A 86 0.71 -42.80 0.45
N VAL A 87 1.18 -43.56 1.45
CA VAL A 87 2.24 -43.20 2.40
C VAL A 87 3.61 -42.97 1.74
N HIS A 88 4.25 -41.86 2.10
CA HIS A 88 5.64 -41.54 1.73
C HIS A 88 6.62 -42.34 2.60
N THR A 89 7.48 -43.14 1.98
CA THR A 89 8.66 -43.75 2.65
C THR A 89 9.91 -43.40 1.85
N GLN A 90 10.84 -42.68 2.48
CA GLN A 90 12.11 -42.29 1.87
C GLN A 90 13.00 -43.50 1.60
N GLN A 91 13.73 -43.50 0.48
CA GLN A 91 15.02 -44.19 0.40
C GLN A 91 15.97 -43.53 -0.61
N HIS A 92 17.17 -43.19 -0.14
CA HIS A 92 18.28 -42.73 -0.95
C HIS A 92 18.92 -43.88 -1.73
N LYS A 93 19.44 -43.62 -2.95
CA LYS A 93 20.86 -43.88 -3.26
C LYS A 93 21.36 -43.26 -4.57
N SER A 94 22.63 -42.85 -4.52
CA SER A 94 23.47 -42.34 -5.61
C SER A 94 24.29 -43.43 -6.29
N GLY A 95 24.68 -43.25 -7.56
CA GLY A 95 25.72 -44.05 -8.20
C GLY A 95 25.96 -43.72 -9.68
N LEU A 96 27.17 -43.25 -10.02
CA LEU A 96 27.63 -43.07 -11.41
C LEU A 96 28.06 -44.42 -12.05
N TYR A 97 28.13 -44.47 -13.39
CA TYR A 97 29.34 -44.82 -14.19
C TYR A 97 29.01 -45.31 -15.62
N THR A 98 29.51 -44.58 -16.62
CA THR A 98 29.81 -44.99 -18.01
C THR A 98 31.26 -45.57 -18.08
N PRO A 99 31.82 -46.14 -19.18
CA PRO A 99 31.50 -45.86 -20.60
C PRO A 99 31.74 -46.97 -21.70
N GLN A 100 31.46 -46.58 -22.96
CA GLN A 100 32.10 -46.98 -24.23
C GLN A 100 32.08 -48.45 -24.73
N GLN A 101 31.61 -48.65 -25.99
CA GLN A 101 32.53 -48.81 -27.14
C GLN A 101 31.82 -48.62 -28.51
N ASN A 102 32.64 -48.56 -29.57
CA ASN A 102 32.35 -48.08 -30.94
C ASN A 102 32.40 -49.26 -31.96
N VAL A 103 32.04 -49.03 -33.25
CA VAL A 103 32.64 -49.59 -34.51
C VAL A 103 31.63 -49.84 -35.67
N GLN A 104 31.93 -49.19 -36.81
CA GLN A 104 31.60 -49.43 -38.25
C GLN A 104 30.19 -49.73 -38.81
N ALA A 105 29.89 -49.05 -39.93
CA ALA A 105 28.90 -49.42 -40.95
C ALA A 105 29.50 -50.30 -42.08
N PRO A 106 28.69 -50.83 -43.02
CA PRO A 106 28.67 -50.20 -44.36
C PRO A 106 27.31 -50.21 -45.11
N ILE A 107 27.22 -49.42 -46.19
CA ILE A 107 26.12 -49.33 -47.20
C ILE A 107 26.56 -50.07 -48.50
N PRO A 108 25.67 -50.50 -49.44
CA PRO A 108 25.15 -49.57 -50.47
C PRO A 108 23.76 -49.88 -51.14
N SER A 109 23.11 -48.81 -51.64
CA SER A 109 22.14 -48.63 -52.78
C SER A 109 21.35 -49.82 -53.39
N SER A 110 20.06 -49.67 -53.78
CA SER A 110 19.68 -48.94 -55.02
C SER A 110 18.14 -48.90 -55.33
N SER A 111 17.68 -47.80 -56.00
CA SER A 111 16.52 -47.66 -56.94
C SER A 111 15.07 -48.05 -56.53
N SER A 112 13.97 -47.42 -57.01
CA SER A 112 13.76 -46.12 -57.70
C SER A 112 12.25 -45.76 -57.86
N SER A 113 11.90 -44.48 -57.62
CA SER A 113 10.87 -43.64 -58.28
C SER A 113 9.39 -44.07 -58.49
N SER A 114 8.46 -43.27 -57.94
CA SER A 114 7.32 -42.60 -58.65
C SER A 114 6.50 -41.77 -57.63
N SER A 115 6.64 -40.44 -57.54
CA SER A 115 6.02 -39.40 -58.38
C SER A 115 4.50 -39.22 -58.21
N SER A 116 4.07 -38.50 -57.17
CA SER A 116 2.72 -37.93 -57.04
C SER A 116 2.78 -36.40 -57.10
N SER A 117 2.10 -35.80 -58.07
CA SER A 117 2.06 -34.36 -58.31
C SER A 117 1.07 -33.63 -57.41
N SER A 118 1.55 -32.67 -56.62
CA SER A 118 0.72 -31.67 -55.93
C SER A 118 1.33 -30.28 -56.15
N LEU A 119 0.48 -29.29 -56.41
CA LEU A 119 0.87 -27.90 -56.70
C LEU A 119 1.55 -27.24 -55.48
N PRO A 120 2.51 -26.32 -55.67
CA PRO A 120 3.03 -25.53 -54.57
C PRO A 120 1.96 -24.56 -54.04
N PRO A 121 1.87 -24.31 -52.72
CA PRO A 121 1.06 -23.22 -52.20
C PRO A 121 1.65 -21.88 -52.65
N GLU A 122 0.78 -20.89 -52.91
CA GLU A 122 1.20 -19.51 -53.10
C GLU A 122 1.97 -19.01 -51.86
N PRO A 123 3.01 -18.18 -52.03
CA PRO A 123 3.69 -17.58 -50.90
C PRO A 123 2.74 -16.56 -50.25
N SER A 124 2.23 -16.88 -49.06
CA SER A 124 1.61 -15.89 -48.18
C SER A 124 2.55 -14.71 -48.05
N GLU A 125 2.08 -13.50 -48.37
CA GLU A 125 2.86 -12.29 -48.12
C GLU A 125 3.26 -12.26 -46.64
N PRO A 126 4.54 -11.99 -46.31
CA PRO A 126 4.96 -11.90 -44.92
C PRO A 126 4.24 -10.72 -44.28
N LEU A 127 3.32 -11.02 -43.35
CA LEU A 127 2.63 -10.01 -42.54
C LEU A 127 3.67 -9.01 -42.00
N PRO A 128 3.45 -7.69 -42.15
CA PRO A 128 4.39 -6.71 -41.62
C PRO A 128 4.56 -6.93 -40.12
N ALA A 129 5.80 -6.88 -39.62
CA ALA A 129 6.15 -7.41 -38.30
C ALA A 129 5.25 -6.93 -37.14
N GLY A 130 4.78 -5.68 -37.19
CA GLY A 130 3.85 -5.12 -36.20
C GLY A 130 2.44 -5.73 -36.20
N GLU A 131 1.95 -6.30 -37.31
CA GLU A 131 0.67 -7.02 -37.34
C GLU A 131 0.79 -8.39 -36.66
N ALA A 132 1.91 -9.09 -36.85
CA ALA A 132 2.18 -10.36 -36.16
C ALA A 132 2.32 -10.15 -34.64
N GLU A 133 3.00 -9.08 -34.23
CA GLU A 133 3.14 -8.68 -32.82
C GLU A 133 1.78 -8.27 -32.20
N ALA A 134 0.98 -7.48 -32.91
CA ALA A 134 -0.37 -7.11 -32.47
C ALA A 134 -1.30 -8.34 -32.32
N GLN A 135 -1.23 -9.29 -33.26
CA GLN A 135 -1.95 -10.56 -33.16
C GLN A 135 -1.48 -11.40 -31.97
N ALA A 136 -0.16 -11.44 -31.70
CA ALA A 136 0.39 -12.14 -30.54
C ALA A 136 -0.07 -11.50 -29.22
N LYS A 137 -0.05 -10.17 -29.09
CA LYS A 137 -0.58 -9.46 -27.91
C LYS A 137 -2.08 -9.70 -27.74
N ALA A 138 -2.87 -9.64 -28.82
CA ALA A 138 -4.30 -9.94 -28.77
C ALA A 138 -4.60 -11.38 -28.32
N ALA A 139 -3.80 -12.36 -28.76
CA ALA A 139 -3.90 -13.75 -28.33
C ALA A 139 -3.52 -13.93 -26.84
N LYS A 140 -2.43 -13.30 -26.38
CA LYS A 140 -2.04 -13.27 -24.96
C LYS A 140 -3.16 -12.68 -24.08
N ILE A 141 -3.74 -11.56 -24.48
CA ILE A 141 -4.84 -10.90 -23.76
C ILE A 141 -6.07 -11.79 -23.69
N LYS A 142 -6.44 -12.47 -24.79
CA LYS A 142 -7.57 -13.42 -24.77
C LYS A 142 -7.35 -14.53 -23.74
N LEU A 143 -6.15 -15.12 -23.72
CA LEU A 143 -5.82 -16.18 -22.78
C LEU A 143 -5.74 -15.68 -21.33
N ALA A 144 -5.25 -14.45 -21.11
CA ALA A 144 -5.26 -13.80 -19.80
C ALA A 144 -6.69 -13.57 -19.28
N LEU A 145 -7.61 -13.15 -20.14
CA LEU A 145 -9.04 -12.99 -19.80
C LEU A 145 -9.72 -14.32 -19.42
N GLU A 146 -9.36 -15.41 -20.10
CA GLU A 146 -9.85 -16.76 -19.78
C GLU A 146 -9.29 -17.20 -18.42
N LYS A 147 -7.98 -17.10 -18.20
CA LYS A 147 -7.32 -17.52 -16.95
C LYS A 147 -7.66 -16.65 -15.73
N LEU A 148 -7.87 -15.34 -15.88
CA LEU A 148 -8.25 -14.44 -14.77
C LEU A 148 -9.59 -14.83 -14.13
N LYS A 149 -10.49 -15.51 -14.86
CA LYS A 149 -11.76 -16.04 -14.34
C LYS A 149 -11.58 -17.29 -13.49
N GLU A 150 -10.49 -18.03 -13.70
CA GLU A 150 -10.16 -19.27 -12.98
C GLU A 150 -9.16 -19.03 -11.83
N ALA A 151 -8.56 -17.83 -11.78
CA ALA A 151 -7.59 -17.44 -10.76
C ALA A 151 -8.18 -17.47 -9.35
N LYS A 152 -7.46 -18.10 -8.42
CA LYS A 152 -7.85 -18.17 -7.00
C LYS A 152 -7.52 -16.90 -6.22
N VAL A 153 -6.52 -16.16 -6.68
CA VAL A 153 -6.10 -14.88 -6.09
C VAL A 153 -6.75 -13.74 -6.88
N LYS A 154 -7.47 -12.85 -6.20
CA LYS A 154 -8.08 -11.69 -6.85
C LYS A 154 -7.00 -10.72 -7.33
N LYS A 155 -7.07 -10.35 -8.62
CA LYS A 155 -6.19 -9.37 -9.28
C LYS A 155 -7.00 -8.22 -9.87
N LEU A 156 -6.42 -7.03 -9.94
CA LEU A 156 -7.00 -5.82 -10.53
C LEU A 156 -5.97 -5.16 -11.46
N VAL A 157 -6.41 -4.76 -12.65
CA VAL A 157 -5.66 -3.81 -13.49
C VAL A 157 -6.03 -2.40 -13.05
N VAL A 158 -5.07 -1.64 -12.52
CA VAL A 158 -5.28 -0.32 -11.91
C VAL A 158 -4.57 0.76 -12.72
N LYS A 159 -5.34 1.77 -13.17
CA LYS A 159 -4.81 2.99 -13.79
C LYS A 159 -4.40 3.98 -12.71
N VAL A 160 -3.09 4.24 -12.63
CA VAL A 160 -2.50 5.21 -11.69
C VAL A 160 -2.17 6.48 -12.47
N MET A 161 -2.81 7.59 -12.11
CA MET A 161 -2.55 8.91 -12.69
C MET A 161 -1.31 9.54 -12.07
N MET A 162 -0.47 10.15 -12.90
CA MET A 162 0.77 10.81 -12.52
C MET A 162 0.58 12.32 -12.32
N SER A 163 1.55 12.96 -11.66
CA SER A 163 1.55 14.42 -11.43
C SER A 163 1.67 15.27 -12.69
N ASP A 164 2.17 14.72 -13.80
CA ASP A 164 2.27 15.38 -15.11
C ASP A 164 1.02 15.19 -16.00
N GLY A 165 0.00 14.46 -15.50
CA GLY A 165 -1.22 14.13 -16.24
C GLY A 165 -1.14 12.84 -17.08
N SER A 166 0.02 12.19 -17.14
CA SER A 166 0.14 10.84 -17.72
C SER A 166 -0.45 9.77 -16.79
N SER A 167 -0.42 8.51 -17.21
CA SER A 167 -0.84 7.37 -16.38
C SER A 167 0.08 6.17 -16.59
N LYS A 168 0.20 5.33 -15.55
CA LYS A 168 0.70 3.95 -15.68
C LYS A 168 -0.38 2.95 -15.31
N THR A 169 -0.34 1.82 -15.98
CA THR A 169 -1.28 0.70 -15.81
C THR A 169 -0.53 -0.41 -15.10
N LEU A 170 -1.04 -0.83 -13.94
CA LEU A 170 -0.40 -1.83 -13.08
C LEU A 170 -1.34 -3.02 -12.88
N MET A 171 -0.82 -4.24 -12.90
CA MET A 171 -1.52 -5.39 -12.32
C MET A 171 -1.23 -5.45 -10.82
N VAL A 172 -2.27 -5.52 -9.99
CA VAL A 172 -2.19 -5.55 -8.53
C VAL A 172 -3.05 -6.69 -7.97
N ASP A 173 -2.50 -7.52 -7.09
CA ASP A 173 -3.25 -8.58 -6.42
C ASP A 173 -3.66 -8.23 -4.97
N GLU A 174 -4.58 -9.01 -4.41
CA GLU A 174 -5.13 -8.77 -3.06
C GLU A 174 -4.14 -8.94 -1.91
N ARG A 175 -2.94 -9.47 -2.17
CA ARG A 175 -1.86 -9.65 -1.19
C ARG A 175 -0.87 -8.48 -1.20
N GLN A 176 -0.94 -7.59 -2.18
CA GLN A 176 -0.03 -6.45 -2.30
C GLN A 176 -0.49 -5.27 -1.45
N THR A 177 0.42 -4.78 -0.60
CA THR A 177 0.23 -3.55 0.15
C THR A 177 0.53 -2.33 -0.72
N VAL A 178 0.00 -1.17 -0.32
CA VAL A 178 0.31 0.14 -0.93
C VAL A 178 1.82 0.40 -0.98
N ARG A 179 2.61 -0.10 -0.02
CA ARG A 179 4.08 -0.04 -0.09
C ARG A 179 4.65 -0.79 -1.29
N ASP A 180 4.14 -1.99 -1.55
CA ASP A 180 4.66 -2.84 -2.62
C ASP A 180 4.30 -2.25 -4.01
N VAL A 181 3.10 -1.66 -4.13
CA VAL A 181 2.70 -0.89 -5.32
C VAL A 181 3.51 0.40 -5.47
N LEU A 182 3.84 1.10 -4.38
CA LEU A 182 4.76 2.25 -4.41
C LEU A 182 6.17 1.84 -4.83
N ASP A 183 6.65 0.66 -4.41
CA ASP A 183 7.97 0.15 -4.81
C ASP A 183 8.03 -0.20 -6.31
N ASN A 184 6.98 -0.81 -6.86
CA ASN A 184 6.83 -1.02 -8.30
C ASN A 184 6.78 0.30 -9.09
N LEU A 185 6.05 1.31 -8.58
CA LEU A 185 6.00 2.64 -9.18
C LEU A 185 7.35 3.35 -9.16
N PHE A 186 8.13 3.21 -8.08
CA PHE A 186 9.48 3.77 -7.99
C PHE A 186 10.39 3.19 -9.07
N GLU A 187 10.31 1.87 -9.31
CA GLU A 187 11.07 1.18 -10.35
C GLU A 187 10.62 1.58 -11.76
N LYS A 188 9.31 1.74 -12.00
CA LYS A 188 8.76 2.16 -13.30
C LYS A 188 8.88 3.65 -13.63
N THR A 189 9.07 4.52 -12.64
CA THR A 189 9.15 5.99 -12.82
C THR A 189 10.56 6.55 -12.61
N HIS A 190 11.47 5.77 -12.01
CA HIS A 190 12.82 6.20 -11.63
C HIS A 190 12.85 7.49 -10.79
N CYS A 191 11.83 7.69 -9.95
CA CYS A 191 11.76 8.82 -9.02
C CYS A 191 12.80 8.71 -7.88
N ASP A 192 12.95 9.78 -7.09
CA ASP A 192 13.91 9.88 -5.98
C ASP A 192 13.64 8.95 -4.77
N CYS A 193 12.59 8.13 -4.81
CA CYS A 193 12.12 7.29 -3.71
C CYS A 193 11.85 8.06 -2.40
N SER A 194 11.59 9.37 -2.45
CA SER A 194 11.27 10.20 -1.29
C SER A 194 10.12 9.62 -0.47
N VAL A 195 10.23 9.77 0.86
CA VAL A 195 9.20 9.34 1.83
C VAL A 195 7.84 10.03 1.63
N ASP A 196 7.82 11.14 0.90
CA ASP A 196 6.61 11.91 0.62
C ASP A 196 5.80 11.36 -0.56
N TRP A 197 6.35 10.45 -1.37
CA TRP A 197 5.57 9.78 -2.42
C TRP A 197 4.44 8.95 -1.83
N SER A 198 3.27 9.09 -2.46
CA SER A 198 2.00 8.61 -1.94
C SER A 198 1.09 8.17 -3.06
N LEU A 199 0.41 7.04 -2.86
CA LEU A 199 -0.84 6.76 -3.55
C LEU A 199 -1.96 7.47 -2.82
N CYS A 200 -2.85 8.13 -3.57
CA CYS A 200 -4.03 8.80 -3.05
C CYS A 200 -5.27 8.34 -3.83
N GLU A 201 -6.40 8.17 -3.15
CA GLU A 201 -7.70 8.10 -3.83
C GLU A 201 -8.39 9.47 -3.82
N THR A 202 -9.05 9.78 -4.93
CA THR A 202 -10.02 10.88 -5.04
C THR A 202 -11.42 10.32 -5.14
N ASN A 203 -12.39 11.02 -4.56
CA ASN A 203 -13.82 10.82 -4.77
C ASN A 203 -14.43 12.17 -5.22
N PRO A 204 -14.60 12.38 -6.54
CA PRO A 204 -15.15 13.63 -7.09
C PRO A 204 -16.58 13.92 -6.63
N GLU A 205 -17.43 12.90 -6.50
CA GLU A 205 -18.82 13.06 -6.08
C GLU A 205 -18.93 13.69 -4.69
N LEU A 206 -18.04 13.31 -3.76
CA LEU A 206 -17.94 13.89 -2.42
C LEU A 206 -17.00 15.11 -2.35
N GLN A 207 -16.24 15.42 -3.41
CA GLN A 207 -15.10 16.35 -3.42
C GLN A 207 -14.13 16.08 -2.25
N ALA A 208 -13.76 14.81 -2.09
CA ALA A 208 -12.92 14.33 -1.00
C ALA A 208 -11.73 13.53 -1.55
N GLU A 209 -10.63 13.52 -0.81
CA GLU A 209 -9.42 12.77 -1.14
C GLU A 209 -8.71 12.29 0.12
N ARG A 210 -7.93 11.21 0.00
CA ARG A 210 -6.99 10.80 1.06
C ARG A 210 -5.75 10.15 0.47
N GLY A 211 -4.66 10.19 1.21
CA GLY A 211 -3.56 9.23 1.01
C GLY A 211 -3.99 7.85 1.52
N PHE A 212 -3.50 6.81 0.85
CA PHE A 212 -3.44 5.48 1.45
C PHE A 212 -2.24 5.40 2.39
N GLU A 213 -2.40 4.65 3.48
CA GLU A 213 -1.27 4.26 4.33
C GLU A 213 -0.52 3.10 3.69
N ASP A 214 0.81 3.09 3.79
CA ASP A 214 1.70 2.09 3.16
C ASP A 214 1.41 0.62 3.57
N HIS A 215 0.57 0.37 4.57
CA HIS A 215 0.18 -0.97 5.04
C HIS A 215 -1.20 -1.44 4.55
N GLU A 216 -2.01 -0.55 3.94
CA GLU A 216 -3.31 -0.94 3.37
C GLU A 216 -3.10 -1.88 2.17
N TYR A 217 -3.90 -2.95 2.06
CA TYR A 217 -3.97 -3.76 0.84
C TYR A 217 -4.76 -3.01 -0.21
N LEU A 218 -4.18 -2.76 -1.39
CA LEU A 218 -4.77 -1.80 -2.33
C LEU A 218 -6.10 -2.31 -2.94
N VAL A 219 -6.26 -3.61 -3.13
CA VAL A 219 -7.46 -4.22 -3.74
C VAL A 219 -8.71 -4.07 -2.85
N GLU A 220 -8.57 -4.04 -1.52
CA GLU A 220 -9.73 -3.98 -0.61
C GLU A 220 -10.50 -2.64 -0.72
N PRO A 221 -9.89 -1.45 -0.59
CA PRO A 221 -10.57 -0.18 -0.80
C PRO A 221 -11.12 -0.01 -2.22
N LEU A 222 -10.40 -0.50 -3.24
CA LEU A 222 -10.84 -0.43 -4.64
C LEU A 222 -12.07 -1.30 -4.90
N SER A 223 -12.20 -2.43 -4.21
CA SER A 223 -13.38 -3.30 -4.28
C SER A 223 -14.65 -2.66 -3.71
N ALA A 224 -14.54 -1.50 -3.05
CA ALA A 224 -15.65 -0.71 -2.54
C ALA A 224 -16.10 0.40 -3.50
N TRP A 225 -15.47 0.52 -4.68
CA TRP A 225 -15.86 1.48 -5.71
C TRP A 225 -16.99 0.94 -6.58
N THR A 226 -17.87 1.81 -7.10
CA THR A 226 -18.95 1.41 -8.01
C THR A 226 -18.45 1.35 -9.46
N ARG A 227 -19.14 0.60 -10.34
CA ARG A 227 -18.77 0.49 -11.76
C ARG A 227 -18.82 1.84 -12.52
N ASP A 228 -19.67 2.77 -12.06
CA ASP A 228 -19.80 4.14 -12.57
C ASP A 228 -18.88 5.15 -11.85
N SER A 229 -17.88 4.68 -11.10
CA SER A 229 -17.05 5.54 -10.25
C SER A 229 -16.11 6.43 -11.06
N GLU A 230 -16.19 7.74 -10.82
CA GLU A 230 -15.22 8.73 -11.28
C GLU A 230 -13.97 8.82 -10.38
N ASN A 231 -13.86 7.97 -9.36
CA ASN A 231 -12.73 7.95 -8.44
C ASN A 231 -11.41 7.66 -9.21
N LYS A 232 -10.31 8.27 -8.77
CA LYS A 232 -8.99 8.11 -9.38
C LYS A 232 -7.93 7.80 -8.35
N ILE A 233 -6.99 6.92 -8.72
CA ILE A 233 -5.74 6.69 -8.00
C ILE A 233 -4.69 7.64 -8.56
N LEU A 234 -4.06 8.42 -7.67
CA LEU A 234 -3.03 9.40 -8.01
C LEU A 234 -1.70 8.99 -7.35
N PHE A 235 -0.60 9.03 -8.09
CA PHE A 235 0.77 8.95 -7.59
C PHE A 235 1.38 10.35 -7.55
N LEU A 236 1.60 10.87 -6.34
CA LEU A 236 2.07 12.25 -6.13
C LEU A 236 2.75 12.44 -4.77
N LEU A 237 3.43 13.57 -4.61
CA LEU A 237 4.08 13.97 -3.36
C LEU A 237 3.05 14.52 -2.35
N ARG A 238 3.09 14.00 -1.12
CA ARG A 238 2.35 14.50 0.06
C ARG A 238 3.31 14.75 1.22
N PRO A 239 3.96 15.92 1.32
CA PRO A 239 4.82 16.29 2.46
C PRO A 239 4.15 16.11 3.83
N ASN A 240 2.82 16.22 3.88
CA ASN A 240 2.01 16.04 5.08
C ASN A 240 1.85 14.57 5.54
N LYS A 241 2.15 13.58 4.69
CA LYS A 241 1.93 12.14 4.98
C LYS A 241 2.69 11.66 6.22
N TYR A 242 3.94 12.10 6.38
CA TYR A 242 4.81 11.74 7.50
C TYR A 242 5.26 12.97 8.32
N LEU A 243 4.55 14.10 8.20
CA LEU A 243 4.86 15.34 8.94
C LEU A 243 4.93 15.12 10.46
N LEU A 244 4.10 14.23 11.01
CA LEU A 244 4.13 13.90 12.44
C LEU A 244 5.43 13.20 12.88
N PHE A 245 6.13 12.51 11.98
CA PHE A 245 7.41 11.88 12.29
C PHE A 245 8.62 12.78 11.97
N LYS A 246 8.46 13.73 11.04
CA LYS A 246 9.45 14.78 10.75
C LYS A 246 9.49 15.86 11.84
N ASP A 247 8.31 16.25 12.34
CA ASP A 247 8.12 17.32 13.33
C ASP A 247 7.09 16.92 14.42
N PRO A 248 7.37 15.90 15.25
CA PRO A 248 6.45 15.41 16.29
C PRO A 248 6.07 16.47 17.33
N GLN A 249 6.93 17.47 17.54
CA GLN A 249 6.67 18.59 18.44
C GLN A 249 5.42 19.39 18.05
N ILE A 250 5.09 19.47 16.76
CA ILE A 250 3.89 20.17 16.29
C ILE A 250 2.61 19.54 16.86
N PHE A 251 2.62 18.22 17.07
CA PHE A 251 1.45 17.44 17.45
C PHE A 251 1.38 17.14 18.94
N TYR A 252 2.49 16.71 19.55
CA TYR A 252 2.51 16.36 20.99
C TYR A 252 2.71 17.57 21.90
N LEU A 253 3.23 18.68 21.37
CA LEU A 253 3.42 19.94 22.11
C LEU A 253 2.54 21.07 21.54
N TRP A 254 1.44 20.74 20.86
CA TRP A 254 0.55 21.68 20.17
C TRP A 254 -0.02 22.82 21.06
N LYS A 255 -0.07 22.62 22.38
CA LYS A 255 -0.47 23.62 23.39
C LYS A 255 0.65 24.64 23.73
N LYS A 256 1.88 24.43 23.26
CA LYS A 256 3.04 25.31 23.52
C LYS A 256 3.15 26.41 22.46
N GLN A 257 3.87 27.48 22.79
CA GLN A 257 4.10 28.60 21.87
C GLN A 257 5.03 28.19 20.72
N LYS A 258 4.85 28.81 19.54
CA LYS A 258 5.63 28.48 18.33
C LYS A 258 7.13 28.70 18.49
N GLN A 259 7.57 29.69 19.28
CA GLN A 259 8.99 29.92 19.57
C GLN A 259 9.64 28.67 20.18
N PHE A 260 9.00 28.07 21.19
CA PHE A 260 9.51 26.87 21.87
C PHE A 260 9.62 25.66 20.94
N MET A 261 8.69 25.50 19.99
CA MET A 261 8.73 24.40 19.02
C MET A 261 9.92 24.50 18.04
N ASN A 262 10.42 25.70 17.78
CA ASN A 262 11.56 25.93 16.88
C ASN A 262 12.92 25.64 17.54
N GLU A 263 12.98 25.52 18.87
CA GLU A 263 14.21 25.26 19.64
C GLU A 263 14.47 23.74 19.85
N ILE A 264 13.57 22.88 19.37
CA ILE A 264 13.62 21.44 19.56
C ILE A 264 14.60 20.80 18.57
N LYS A 265 15.70 20.26 19.12
CA LYS A 265 16.73 19.50 18.39
C LYS A 265 16.22 18.13 17.95
N GLU A 266 16.83 17.57 16.90
CA GLU A 266 16.49 16.24 16.36
C GLU A 266 16.53 15.13 17.42
N CYS A 267 17.52 15.10 18.32
CA CYS A 267 17.57 14.12 19.41
C CYS A 267 16.35 14.18 20.36
N HIS A 268 15.74 15.36 20.53
CA HIS A 268 14.49 15.48 21.30
C HIS A 268 13.27 15.01 20.50
N LYS A 269 13.28 15.15 19.16
CA LYS A 269 12.24 14.58 18.30
C LYS A 269 12.28 13.05 18.32
N GLU A 270 13.46 12.45 18.25
CA GLU A 270 13.66 11.00 18.37
C GLU A 270 13.14 10.46 19.71
N LEU A 271 13.49 11.11 20.82
CA LEU A 271 12.98 10.76 22.15
C LEU A 271 11.45 10.86 22.24
N LEU A 272 10.87 11.92 21.64
CA LEU A 272 9.43 12.13 21.61
C LEU A 272 8.70 11.03 20.82
N LEU A 273 9.25 10.61 19.66
CA LEU A 273 8.71 9.47 18.90
C LEU A 273 8.82 8.15 19.68
N LYS A 274 9.98 7.91 20.31
CA LYS A 274 10.22 6.71 21.11
C LYS A 274 9.22 6.58 22.27
N GLU A 275 9.04 7.65 23.04
CA GLU A 275 8.07 7.70 24.14
C GLU A 275 6.63 7.40 23.67
N HIS A 276 6.24 7.92 22.51
CA HIS A 276 4.85 7.87 22.06
C HIS A 276 4.50 6.63 21.19
N PHE A 277 5.48 5.97 20.57
CA PHE A 277 5.25 4.84 19.66
C PHE A 277 5.96 3.52 20.03
N GLU A 278 7.03 3.54 20.83
CA GLU A 278 7.79 2.32 21.21
C GLU A 278 7.42 1.78 22.61
N GLY A 279 6.47 2.43 23.30
CA GLY A 279 5.91 1.94 24.56
C GLY A 279 4.89 0.80 24.38
N PRO A 280 4.39 0.20 25.49
CA PRO A 280 3.42 -0.90 25.45
C PRO A 280 2.08 -0.56 24.76
N SER A 281 1.77 0.73 24.64
CA SER A 281 0.60 1.27 23.94
C SER A 281 0.94 2.64 23.36
N VAL A 282 0.47 2.93 22.15
CA VAL A 282 0.70 4.24 21.51
C VAL A 282 0.03 5.37 22.29
N ILE A 283 0.78 6.43 22.55
CA ILE A 283 0.27 7.65 23.16
C ILE A 283 -0.22 8.56 22.03
N VAL A 284 -1.54 8.74 21.95
CA VAL A 284 -2.19 9.61 20.95
C VAL A 284 -2.11 11.08 21.40
N PRO A 285 -1.88 12.06 20.51
CA PRO A 285 -1.88 13.49 20.86
C PRO A 285 -3.15 13.90 21.63
N ASP A 286 -3.00 14.72 22.68
CA ASP A 286 -4.07 15.13 23.59
C ASP A 286 -5.00 16.23 23.00
N LEU A 287 -5.21 16.18 21.69
CA LEU A 287 -5.85 17.21 20.89
C LEU A 287 -7.31 17.46 21.32
N GLU A 288 -7.65 18.72 21.56
CA GLU A 288 -9.00 19.17 21.89
C GLU A 288 -9.25 20.57 21.34
N GLY A 289 -10.47 20.88 20.92
CA GLY A 289 -10.76 22.20 20.36
C GLY A 289 -12.15 22.36 19.77
N PRO A 290 -12.53 23.60 19.42
CA PRO A 290 -13.75 23.86 18.68
C PRO A 290 -13.60 23.42 17.21
N LEU A 291 -14.56 22.65 16.71
CA LEU A 291 -14.77 22.41 15.27
C LEU A 291 -16.21 22.74 14.91
N TYR A 292 -16.48 23.06 13.64
CA TYR A 292 -17.85 23.14 13.15
C TYR A 292 -18.27 21.79 12.59
N LEU A 293 -19.33 21.23 13.15
CA LEU A 293 -19.99 20.02 12.67
C LEU A 293 -21.14 20.42 11.73
N ARG A 294 -21.18 19.88 10.50
CA ARG A 294 -22.35 20.02 9.61
C ARG A 294 -23.56 19.32 10.23
N GLU A 295 -24.73 19.93 10.14
CA GLU A 295 -25.98 19.27 10.52
C GLU A 295 -26.43 18.26 9.45
N ASP A 296 -27.06 17.17 9.89
CA ASP A 296 -27.52 16.12 8.99
C ASP A 296 -28.55 16.68 7.99
N ARG A 297 -28.34 16.34 6.71
CA ARG A 297 -29.16 16.77 5.56
C ARG A 297 -29.29 18.30 5.39
N LYS A 298 -28.42 19.11 6.02
CA LYS A 298 -28.46 20.58 5.94
C LYS A 298 -27.10 21.16 5.57
N LYS A 299 -27.11 22.37 4.98
CA LYS A 299 -25.91 23.20 4.74
C LYS A 299 -25.63 24.17 5.90
N SER A 300 -26.09 23.82 7.11
CA SER A 300 -25.85 24.57 8.35
C SER A 300 -24.79 23.87 9.20
N TRP A 301 -24.03 24.67 9.94
CA TRP A 301 -22.85 24.22 10.69
C TRP A 301 -22.93 24.70 12.14
N LYS A 302 -22.64 23.80 13.09
CA LYS A 302 -22.69 24.08 14.53
C LYS A 302 -21.32 23.90 15.15
N ARG A 303 -20.76 24.97 15.71
CA ARG A 303 -19.50 24.93 16.48
C ARG A 303 -19.72 24.08 17.74
N ARG A 304 -18.90 23.06 17.94
CA ARG A 304 -18.88 22.18 19.12
C ARG A 304 -17.44 21.97 19.57
N TYR A 305 -17.26 21.70 20.86
CA TYR A 305 -15.95 21.38 21.41
C TYR A 305 -15.73 19.86 21.39
N PHE A 306 -14.68 19.43 20.70
CA PHE A 306 -14.32 18.03 20.51
C PHE A 306 -13.00 17.71 21.21
N LEU A 307 -12.82 16.43 21.55
CA LEU A 307 -11.63 15.87 22.17
C LEU A 307 -11.26 14.58 21.45
N LEU A 308 -9.99 14.43 21.09
CA LEU A 308 -9.44 13.21 20.53
C LEU A 308 -9.09 12.21 21.63
N ARG A 309 -9.37 10.94 21.41
CA ARG A 309 -8.91 9.79 22.21
C ARG A 309 -8.48 8.68 21.26
N ALA A 310 -7.73 7.70 21.74
CA ALA A 310 -7.32 6.54 20.92
C ALA A 310 -8.52 5.81 20.29
N SER A 311 -9.63 5.66 21.04
CA SER A 311 -10.85 5.01 20.57
C SER A 311 -11.71 5.82 19.60
N GLY A 312 -11.48 7.13 19.44
CA GLY A 312 -12.40 7.97 18.68
C GLY A 312 -12.40 9.45 19.02
N ILE A 313 -13.35 10.16 18.42
CA ILE A 313 -13.66 11.56 18.73
C ILE A 313 -14.79 11.60 19.76
N TYR A 314 -14.64 12.45 20.75
CA TYR A 314 -15.62 12.70 21.82
C TYR A 314 -16.03 14.18 21.83
N TYR A 315 -17.18 14.49 22.40
CA TYR A 315 -17.64 15.87 22.65
C TYR A 315 -18.25 16.01 24.04
N VAL A 316 -18.32 17.25 24.53
CA VAL A 316 -19.00 17.57 25.79
C VAL A 316 -20.47 17.87 25.51
N PRO A 317 -21.44 17.10 26.05
CA PRO A 317 -22.85 17.44 25.95
C PRO A 317 -23.16 18.78 26.64
N LYS A 318 -24.24 19.46 26.21
CA LYS A 318 -24.63 20.73 26.84
C LYS A 318 -24.94 20.52 28.33
N GLY A 319 -24.37 21.36 29.19
CA GLY A 319 -24.56 21.28 30.65
C GLY A 319 -23.72 20.20 31.35
N LYS A 320 -22.77 19.57 30.66
CA LYS A 320 -21.84 18.57 31.22
C LYS A 320 -20.41 19.11 31.36
N THR A 321 -19.60 18.45 32.18
CA THR A 321 -18.21 18.81 32.42
C THR A 321 -17.26 18.17 31.40
N LYS A 322 -15.99 18.61 31.36
CA LYS A 322 -14.92 17.97 30.57
C LYS A 322 -14.37 16.68 31.21
N THR A 323 -14.99 16.14 32.26
CA THR A 323 -14.51 14.90 32.89
C THR A 323 -14.77 13.69 32.01
N SER A 324 -13.93 12.64 32.11
CA SER A 324 -14.03 11.44 31.27
C SER A 324 -15.39 10.74 31.32
N ARG A 325 -16.10 10.83 32.46
CA ARG A 325 -17.44 10.27 32.68
C ARG A 325 -18.57 11.03 31.96
N ASP A 326 -18.34 12.30 31.64
CA ASP A 326 -19.33 13.20 31.04
C ASP A 326 -19.18 13.33 29.50
N LEU A 327 -18.11 12.76 28.92
CA LEU A 327 -17.85 12.80 27.48
C LEU A 327 -18.76 11.83 26.72
N ALA A 328 -19.44 12.34 25.70
CA ALA A 328 -20.18 11.51 24.74
C ALA A 328 -19.28 11.13 23.56
N CYS A 329 -19.26 9.86 23.17
CA CYS A 329 -18.60 9.43 21.94
C CYS A 329 -19.34 10.03 20.73
N PHE A 330 -18.61 10.67 19.83
CA PHE A 330 -19.14 11.18 18.56
C PHE A 330 -18.97 10.14 17.45
N LEU A 331 -17.80 9.49 17.39
CA LEU A 331 -17.42 8.53 16.36
C LEU A 331 -16.20 7.70 16.82
N GLN A 332 -16.18 6.40 16.51
CA GLN A 332 -15.04 5.50 16.68
C GLN A 332 -14.32 5.26 15.34
N PHE A 333 -12.99 5.08 15.36
CA PHE A 333 -12.18 5.06 14.14
C PHE A 333 -12.15 3.73 13.38
N ASP A 334 -12.47 2.62 14.05
CA ASP A 334 -12.31 1.26 13.54
C ASP A 334 -12.88 1.09 12.12
N LYS A 335 -14.11 1.55 11.91
CA LYS A 335 -14.90 1.38 10.68
C LYS A 335 -14.92 2.60 9.75
N VAL A 336 -14.09 3.62 9.97
CA VAL A 336 -14.06 4.80 9.09
C VAL A 336 -12.65 5.19 8.67
N ASN A 337 -12.56 5.78 7.49
CA ASN A 337 -11.35 6.45 7.02
C ASN A 337 -11.58 7.98 7.04
N ILE A 338 -10.48 8.72 7.17
CA ILE A 338 -10.45 10.18 7.14
C ILE A 338 -10.02 10.67 5.75
N TYR A 339 -10.69 11.73 5.27
CA TYR A 339 -10.43 12.34 3.98
C TYR A 339 -10.37 13.86 4.14
N THR A 340 -9.41 14.51 3.49
CA THR A 340 -9.43 15.96 3.27
C THR A 340 -10.36 16.29 2.12
N THR A 341 -10.80 17.55 2.03
CA THR A 341 -11.88 17.92 1.09
C THR A 341 -11.62 19.28 0.44
N THR A 342 -12.15 19.46 -0.76
CA THR A 342 -11.96 20.67 -1.56
C THR A 342 -13.27 21.44 -1.72
N ASP A 343 -13.21 22.77 -1.62
CA ASP A 343 -14.30 23.71 -1.93
C ASP A 343 -15.64 23.52 -1.17
N TYR A 344 -15.57 23.03 0.07
CA TYR A 344 -16.76 22.85 0.92
C TYR A 344 -17.46 24.15 1.33
N LYS A 345 -16.76 25.30 1.27
CA LYS A 345 -17.37 26.62 1.42
C LYS A 345 -18.38 26.90 0.31
N GLN A 346 -18.10 26.50 -0.94
CA GLN A 346 -19.06 26.63 -2.04
C GLN A 346 -20.16 25.58 -1.98
N LYS A 347 -19.81 24.28 -1.90
CA LYS A 347 -20.76 23.16 -1.97
C LYS A 347 -21.70 23.08 -0.77
N TYR A 348 -21.17 23.16 0.45
CA TYR A 348 -21.91 22.92 1.70
C TYR A 348 -22.02 24.14 2.62
N LYS A 349 -21.59 25.33 2.17
CA LYS A 349 -21.57 26.56 2.97
C LYS A 349 -20.79 26.42 4.28
N ALA A 350 -19.69 25.67 4.23
CA ALA A 350 -18.75 25.55 5.33
C ALA A 350 -18.15 26.92 5.71
N PRO A 351 -17.87 27.18 7.01
CA PRO A 351 -17.22 28.42 7.45
C PRO A 351 -15.88 28.68 6.74
N THR A 352 -15.07 27.63 6.54
CA THR A 352 -13.79 27.66 5.83
C THR A 352 -13.71 26.51 4.82
N ASN A 353 -12.66 26.47 4.00
CA ASN A 353 -12.35 25.31 3.17
C ASN A 353 -11.49 24.26 3.90
N PHE A 354 -11.11 24.50 5.16
CA PHE A 354 -10.28 23.59 5.96
C PHE A 354 -11.15 22.48 6.57
N CYS A 355 -11.67 21.62 5.71
CA CYS A 355 -12.63 20.59 6.05
C CYS A 355 -12.06 19.18 5.91
N PHE A 356 -12.54 18.27 6.75
CA PHE A 356 -12.33 16.83 6.62
C PHE A 356 -13.65 16.07 6.81
N ILE A 357 -13.73 14.88 6.21
CA ILE A 357 -14.84 13.95 6.41
C ILE A 357 -14.36 12.62 7.00
N LEU A 358 -15.26 11.98 7.73
CA LEU A 358 -15.11 10.63 8.25
C LEU A 358 -16.24 9.79 7.66
N LYS A 359 -15.91 8.74 6.91
CA LYS A 359 -16.87 7.82 6.26
C LYS A 359 -16.39 6.38 6.28
N HIS A 360 -17.34 5.44 6.24
CA HIS A 360 -17.04 4.04 5.95
C HIS A 360 -16.47 3.90 4.52
N PRO A 361 -15.48 3.02 4.26
CA PRO A 361 -14.91 2.85 2.91
C PRO A 361 -15.96 2.58 1.82
N GLN A 362 -16.97 1.74 2.12
CA GLN A 362 -18.08 1.41 1.20
C GLN A 362 -19.02 2.58 0.86
N ILE A 363 -18.94 3.73 1.55
CA ILE A 363 -19.75 4.90 1.21
C ILE A 363 -19.01 5.69 0.13
N GLN A 364 -19.49 5.62 -1.11
CA GLN A 364 -18.94 6.39 -2.23
C GLN A 364 -19.78 7.61 -2.64
N LYS A 365 -21.06 7.66 -2.23
CA LYS A 365 -22.04 8.70 -2.60
C LYS A 365 -22.51 9.52 -1.39
N GLU A 366 -23.20 10.64 -1.59
CA GLU A 366 -23.70 11.46 -0.46
C GLU A 366 -24.57 10.63 0.50
N SER A 367 -24.27 10.69 1.80
CA SER A 367 -24.93 9.84 2.81
C SER A 367 -24.98 10.50 4.20
N GLN A 368 -26.04 10.21 4.95
CA GLN A 368 -26.23 10.64 6.34
C GLN A 368 -25.25 10.01 7.33
N TYR A 369 -24.50 8.98 6.92
CA TYR A 369 -23.50 8.33 7.77
C TYR A 369 -22.10 8.98 7.66
N ILE A 370 -21.91 9.88 6.69
CA ILE A 370 -20.69 10.70 6.60
C ILE A 370 -20.73 11.78 7.68
N ARG A 371 -19.64 11.98 8.40
CA ARG A 371 -19.47 13.10 9.33
C ARG A 371 -18.59 14.17 8.68
N PHE A 372 -19.09 15.40 8.65
CA PHE A 372 -18.42 16.54 8.01
C PHE A 372 -17.98 17.53 9.08
N LEU A 373 -16.66 17.79 9.17
CA LEU A 373 -16.07 18.70 10.14
C LEU A 373 -15.26 19.77 9.43
N CYS A 374 -15.31 20.99 9.98
CA CYS A 374 -14.60 22.17 9.48
C CYS A 374 -13.77 22.77 10.61
N CYS A 375 -12.53 23.11 10.30
CA CYS A 375 -11.58 23.81 11.17
C CYS A 375 -11.62 25.33 10.93
N ASP A 376 -11.08 26.11 11.87
CA ASP A 376 -10.90 27.56 11.69
C ASP A 376 -9.71 27.87 10.73
N ASP A 377 -8.69 27.01 10.69
CA ASP A 377 -7.48 27.17 9.85
C ASP A 377 -6.85 25.83 9.39
N GLU A 378 -5.89 25.93 8.46
CA GLU A 378 -5.14 24.81 7.89
C GLU A 378 -4.29 24.06 8.94
N HIS A 379 -3.71 24.77 9.89
CA HIS A 379 -2.90 24.18 10.95
C HIS A 379 -3.74 23.25 11.83
N THR A 380 -4.94 23.70 12.21
CA THR A 380 -5.93 22.92 12.95
C THR A 380 -6.39 21.71 12.13
N LEU A 381 -6.61 21.85 10.82
CA LEU A 381 -6.89 20.71 9.94
C LEU A 381 -5.75 19.68 9.95
N SER A 382 -4.49 20.13 9.80
CA SER A 382 -3.31 19.26 9.82
C SER A 382 -3.15 18.52 11.16
N LEU A 383 -3.37 19.20 12.30
CA LEU A 383 -3.38 18.59 13.63
C LEU A 383 -4.44 17.48 13.73
N TRP A 384 -5.70 17.78 13.38
CA TRP A 384 -6.78 16.80 13.48
C TRP A 384 -6.59 15.61 12.53
N VAL A 385 -6.23 15.85 11.27
CA VAL A 385 -6.05 14.77 10.28
C VAL A 385 -4.93 13.81 10.71
N ASN A 386 -3.75 14.33 11.08
CA ASN A 386 -2.63 13.48 11.47
C ASN A 386 -2.82 12.80 12.83
N SER A 387 -3.42 13.49 13.82
CA SER A 387 -3.67 12.88 15.13
C SER A 387 -4.76 11.80 15.06
N ILE A 388 -5.76 11.95 14.19
CA ILE A 388 -6.74 10.89 13.89
C ILE A 388 -6.06 9.68 13.22
N ARG A 389 -5.13 9.90 12.28
CA ARG A 389 -4.34 8.81 11.68
C ARG A 389 -3.53 8.05 12.73
N VAL A 390 -2.87 8.74 13.66
CA VAL A 390 -2.17 8.10 14.79
C VAL A 390 -3.14 7.31 15.69
N ALA A 391 -4.32 7.87 16.00
CA ALA A 391 -5.32 7.18 16.80
C ALA A 391 -5.86 5.91 16.12
N LYS A 392 -6.07 5.94 14.79
CA LYS A 392 -6.58 4.81 14.01
C LYS A 392 -5.53 3.72 13.75
N TYR A 393 -4.29 4.10 13.41
CA TYR A 393 -3.29 3.17 12.88
C TYR A 393 -2.13 2.87 13.85
N GLY A 394 -1.98 3.65 14.92
CA GLY A 394 -1.01 3.41 15.99
C GLY A 394 0.42 3.18 15.50
N ALA A 395 1.06 2.13 16.02
CA ALA A 395 2.46 1.81 15.76
C ALA A 395 2.72 1.39 14.30
N THR A 396 1.71 0.86 13.60
CA THR A 396 1.80 0.52 12.18
C THR A 396 2.12 1.76 11.33
N LEU A 397 1.61 2.94 11.72
CA LEU A 397 1.90 4.19 11.03
C LEU A 397 3.38 4.62 11.18
N TYR A 398 3.99 4.34 12.33
CA TYR A 398 5.41 4.58 12.58
C TYR A 398 6.31 3.55 11.86
N HIS A 399 5.92 2.26 11.86
CA HIS A 399 6.59 1.24 11.05
C HIS A 399 6.56 1.55 9.55
N ASN A 400 5.46 2.11 9.04
CA ASN A 400 5.34 2.60 7.67
C ASN A 400 6.37 3.69 7.36
N TYR A 401 6.46 4.71 8.22
CA TYR A 401 7.49 5.75 8.11
C TYR A 401 8.90 5.16 8.11
N GLN A 402 9.22 4.25 9.04
CA GLN A 402 10.53 3.60 9.09
C GLN A 402 10.83 2.76 7.83
N LYS A 403 9.85 2.06 7.25
CA LYS A 403 10.01 1.29 5.99
C LYS A 403 10.27 2.26 4.82
N ALA A 404 9.55 3.38 4.75
CA ALA A 404 9.77 4.42 3.75
C ALA A 404 11.17 5.07 3.86
N VAL A 405 11.59 5.48 5.07
CA VAL A 405 12.94 6.04 5.30
C VAL A 405 14.03 5.05 4.88
N ARG A 406 13.92 3.77 5.25
CA ARG A 406 14.88 2.74 4.84
C ARG A 406 14.98 2.62 3.31
N ARG A 407 13.85 2.62 2.58
CA ARG A 407 13.83 2.54 1.10
C ARG A 407 14.47 3.77 0.43
N ALA A 408 14.20 4.97 0.95
CA ALA A 408 14.80 6.21 0.47
C ALA A 408 16.33 6.23 0.64
N LEU A 409 16.82 5.77 1.80
CA LEU A 409 18.26 5.65 2.08
C LEU A 409 18.94 4.64 1.16
N THR A 410 18.39 3.43 1.00
CA THR A 410 18.96 2.41 0.10
C THR A 410 19.08 2.92 -1.34
N THR A 411 18.06 3.62 -1.84
CA THR A 411 18.07 4.19 -3.21
C THR A 411 19.18 5.23 -3.36
N THR A 412 19.28 6.17 -2.41
CA THR A 412 20.33 7.21 -2.42
C THR A 412 21.74 6.61 -2.40
N SER A 413 21.97 5.56 -1.61
CA SER A 413 23.25 4.85 -1.57
C SER A 413 23.58 4.18 -2.90
N THR A 414 22.62 3.53 -3.58
CA THR A 414 22.88 2.91 -4.88
C THR A 414 23.27 3.92 -5.96
N LEU A 415 22.58 5.08 -6.02
CA LEU A 415 22.88 6.14 -6.98
C LEU A 415 24.31 6.68 -6.82
N HIS A 416 24.78 6.85 -5.58
CA HIS A 416 26.13 7.32 -5.28
C HIS A 416 27.24 6.32 -5.67
N VAL A 417 26.95 5.01 -5.69
CA VAL A 417 27.91 4.00 -6.15
C VAL A 417 28.03 3.99 -7.67
N THR A 418 26.91 4.18 -8.39
CA THR A 418 26.91 4.28 -9.87
C THR A 418 27.52 5.58 -10.42
N SER A 419 27.69 6.62 -9.60
CA SER A 419 28.28 7.91 -10.02
C SER A 419 29.81 8.01 -9.93
N LEU A 420 30.51 6.94 -9.52
CA LEU A 420 31.97 6.93 -9.52
C LEU A 420 32.51 6.71 -10.95
N PRO A 421 33.42 7.56 -11.45
CA PRO A 421 33.99 7.36 -12.79
C PRO A 421 34.81 6.06 -12.83
N VAL A 422 34.62 5.27 -13.88
CA VAL A 422 35.37 4.03 -14.10
C VAL A 422 36.85 4.36 -14.35
N SER A 423 37.68 4.14 -13.32
CA SER A 423 39.14 4.22 -13.43
C SER A 423 39.64 3.17 -14.41
N SER A 424 40.15 3.61 -15.56
CA SER A 424 40.79 2.75 -16.56
C SER A 424 42.01 2.01 -15.98
N PRO A 425 42.26 0.74 -16.36
CA PRO A 425 43.33 -0.07 -15.76
C PRO A 425 44.73 0.46 -16.13
N PRO A 426 45.71 0.41 -15.22
CA PRO A 426 47.04 0.94 -15.46
C PRO A 426 47.86 0.02 -16.36
N THR A 427 48.42 0.58 -17.44
CA THR A 427 49.44 -0.08 -18.26
C THR A 427 50.79 -0.10 -17.56
N HIS A 428 51.44 -1.27 -17.49
CA HIS A 428 52.80 -1.40 -16.96
C HIS A 428 53.85 -0.69 -17.84
N SER A 429 54.75 0.06 -17.20
CA SER A 429 56.06 0.42 -17.77
C SER A 429 57.13 0.52 -16.68
N THR A 430 58.35 0.10 -17.00
CA THR A 430 59.35 -0.40 -16.05
C THR A 430 60.47 0.61 -15.74
N GLY A 431 60.95 0.64 -14.49
CA GLY A 431 62.40 0.74 -14.23
C GLY A 431 62.93 1.87 -13.32
N HIS A 432 63.63 1.45 -12.24
CA HIS A 432 64.83 2.07 -11.62
C HIS A 432 64.69 3.48 -10.95
N ILE A 433 65.37 3.82 -9.84
CA ILE A 433 66.29 3.15 -8.89
C ILE A 433 66.11 3.82 -7.50
N ALA A 434 66.40 3.13 -6.41
CA ALA A 434 66.47 3.72 -5.06
C ALA A 434 67.77 3.34 -4.32
N THR A 435 68.31 4.25 -3.51
CA THR A 435 69.19 4.07 -2.32
C THR A 435 69.69 5.46 -1.84
N VAL A 436 70.09 5.76 -0.59
CA VAL A 436 69.69 5.40 0.80
C VAL A 436 70.67 6.11 1.77
N ARG A 437 70.21 6.61 2.94
CA ARG A 437 70.90 6.79 4.27
C ARG A 437 70.38 8.05 5.02
N ALA A 438 70.42 8.17 6.36
CA ALA A 438 70.41 7.23 7.51
C ALA A 438 70.39 8.01 8.86
N ASN A 439 70.03 7.32 9.96
CA ASN A 439 70.18 7.69 11.40
C ASN A 439 69.25 8.81 11.95
N GLY A 440 68.76 8.78 13.19
CA GLY A 440 68.88 7.77 14.27
C GLY A 440 67.99 8.11 15.51
N HIS A 441 67.81 7.12 16.40
CA HIS A 441 67.07 7.18 17.69
C HIS A 441 68.09 7.36 18.87
N PRO A 442 67.77 7.32 20.19
CA PRO A 442 66.70 6.61 20.95
C PRO A 442 65.64 7.60 21.50
N ASP A 443 64.82 7.43 22.56
CA ASP A 443 64.72 6.51 23.72
C ASP A 443 63.23 6.17 24.06
N GLN A 444 62.95 5.60 25.24
CA GLN A 444 61.62 5.23 25.78
C GLN A 444 61.43 5.74 27.23
N ASP A 445 60.18 5.89 27.69
CA ASP A 445 59.76 5.28 28.96
C ASP A 445 58.22 5.17 29.14
N ASP A 446 57.82 3.94 29.49
CA ASP A 446 56.64 3.39 30.20
C ASP A 446 55.14 3.73 29.90
N LEU A 447 54.29 2.77 30.30
CA LEU A 447 52.85 2.63 30.04
C LEU A 447 51.96 2.99 31.25
N SER A 448 50.68 3.33 31.03
CA SER A 448 49.53 2.74 31.75
C SER A 448 48.15 3.28 31.26
N GLU A 449 47.14 2.42 31.32
CA GLU A 449 45.73 2.63 30.92
C GLU A 449 44.86 3.12 32.11
N PRO A 450 43.82 3.97 31.90
CA PRO A 450 42.86 4.34 32.94
C PRO A 450 41.50 3.57 32.88
N PRO A 451 40.86 3.28 34.03
CA PRO A 451 39.66 2.43 34.16
C PRO A 451 38.30 3.18 34.03
N PRO A 452 37.14 2.47 34.06
CA PRO A 452 35.83 3.04 33.66
C PRO A 452 34.98 3.65 34.80
N ASP A 453 33.88 4.27 34.36
CA ASP A 453 32.65 4.70 35.06
C ASP A 453 32.73 5.75 36.18
N PHE A 454 31.99 6.86 35.98
CA PHE A 454 31.81 7.92 36.96
C PHE A 454 30.31 8.13 37.27
N ILE A 455 29.87 7.65 38.43
CA ILE A 455 28.53 7.90 38.97
C ILE A 455 28.60 9.14 39.89
N PRO A 456 27.77 10.19 39.68
CA PRO A 456 27.77 11.36 40.56
C PRO A 456 27.08 11.08 41.92
N PRO A 457 27.53 11.70 43.02
CA PRO A 457 27.01 11.47 44.36
C PRO A 457 25.67 12.20 44.65
N PRO A 458 24.86 11.72 45.62
CA PRO A 458 23.65 12.41 46.06
C PRO A 458 23.95 13.60 47.00
N PRO A 459 23.06 14.61 47.09
CA PRO A 459 23.25 15.78 47.95
C PRO A 459 22.99 15.48 49.45
N PRO A 460 23.65 16.19 50.40
CA PRO A 460 23.41 16.02 51.84
C PRO A 460 22.10 16.67 52.28
N GLY A 461 21.34 15.98 53.14
CA GLY A 461 19.99 16.41 53.54
C GLY A 461 19.85 16.99 54.96
N TRP A 462 18.72 17.66 55.17
CA TRP A 462 17.99 17.75 56.45
C TRP A 462 16.66 17.00 56.23
N GLY A 463 16.04 16.30 57.17
CA GLY A 463 16.28 16.12 58.60
C GLY A 463 14.93 15.78 59.26
N SER A 464 14.74 14.57 59.76
CA SER A 464 13.43 14.12 60.27
C SER A 464 13.06 14.76 61.60
N VAL A 465 11.85 15.31 61.70
CA VAL A 465 11.14 15.52 62.97
C VAL A 465 9.66 15.21 62.77
N VAL A 466 9.20 14.17 63.49
CA VAL A 466 7.82 13.81 63.92
C VAL A 466 6.68 14.03 62.92
#